data_AF-A0A941RB76-F1
#
_entry.id   AF-A0A941RB76-F1
#
_cell.length_a   1.000
_cell.length_b   1.000
_cell.length_c   1.000
_cell.angle_alpha   90.00
_cell.angle_beta   90.00
_cell.angle_gamma   90.00
#
_symmetry.space_group_name_H-M   'P 1'
#
loop_
_entity.id
_entity.type
_entity.pdbx_description
1 polymer ?
#
loop_
_entity_poly.entity_id
_entity_poly.type
_entity_poly.pdbx_seq_one_letter_code
_entity_poly.pdbx_strand_id
1 'polypeptide(L)' 'MQQGYRLVLVDKDGVLVSEFQLTESALGQPEAFVARLRDVIESVEEEEP' A
#
# COMPACT_ATOMS: atom_id res chain seq x y z
N MET A 1 4.90 11.10 17.86
CA MET A 1 4.83 10.33 16.60
C MET A 1 3.75 9.28 16.81
N GLN A 2 2.64 9.35 16.08
CA GLN A 2 1.51 8.47 16.29
C GLN A 2 1.94 7.05 15.88
N GLN A 3 1.86 6.08 16.80
CA GLN A 3 2.24 4.70 16.53
C GLN A 3 1.29 4.13 15.48
N GLY A 4 1.85 3.54 14.43
CA GLY A 4 1.09 2.96 13.34
C GLY A 4 1.98 2.06 12.50
N TYR A 5 1.36 1.19 11.72
CA TYR A 5 2.06 0.34 10.77
C TYR A 5 2.17 1.08 9.43
N ARG A 6 3.28 0.89 8.73
CA ARG A 6 3.49 1.42 7.39
C ARG A 6 3.76 0.25 6.46
N LEU A 7 3.01 0.17 5.38
CA LEU A 7 3.26 -0.75 4.29
C LEU A 7 4.01 0.02 3.19
N VAL A 8 5.11 -0.53 2.74
CA VAL A 8 5.98 0.08 1.74
C VAL A 8 6.10 -0.94 0.60
N LEU A 9 5.71 -0.55 -0.61
CA LEU A 9 5.94 -1.33 -1.81
C LEU A 9 7.19 -0.82 -2.49
N VAL A 10 8.09 -1.75 -2.77
CA VAL A 10 9.35 -1.49 -3.48
C VAL A 10 9.43 -2.41 -4.68
N ASP A 11 10.05 -1.93 -5.76
CA ASP A 11 10.31 -2.76 -6.93
C ASP A 11 11.49 -3.72 -6.69
N LYS A 12 11.81 -4.53 -7.70
CA LYS A 12 12.91 -5.49 -7.67
C LYS A 12 14.29 -4.85 -7.47
N ASP A 13 14.43 -3.57 -7.79
CA ASP A 13 15.67 -2.80 -7.68
C ASP A 13 15.75 -2.03 -6.34
N GLY A 14 14.73 -2.20 -5.48
CA GLY A 14 14.64 -1.59 -4.15
C GLY A 14 14.12 -0.15 -4.17
N VAL A 15 13.58 0.32 -5.30
CA VAL A 15 13.02 1.66 -5.45
C VAL A 15 11.62 1.70 -4.85
N LEU A 16 11.32 2.74 -4.08
CA LEU A 16 10.00 2.96 -3.50
C LEU A 16 8.98 3.22 -4.61
N VAL A 17 7.97 2.35 -4.70
CA VAL A 17 6.87 2.47 -5.66
C VAL A 17 5.64 3.08 -4.99
N SER A 18 5.31 2.63 -3.77
CA SER A 18 4.14 3.15 -3.05
C SER A 18 4.27 3.04 -1.53
N GLU A 19 3.62 3.94 -0.79
CA GLU A 19 3.61 3.96 0.67
C GLU A 19 2.17 4.07 1.19
N PHE A 20 1.81 3.18 2.11
CA PHE A 20 0.55 3.22 2.82
C PHE A 20 0.78 3.30 4.33
N GLN A 21 0.03 4.16 4.99
CA GLN A 21 0.01 4.23 6.44
C GLN A 21 -1.28 3.59 6.98
N LEU A 22 -1.11 2.62 7.88
CA LEU A 22 -2.20 2.03 8.62
C LEU A 22 -2.62 3.03 9.71
N THR A 23 -3.71 3.73 9.45
CA THR A 23 -4.34 4.68 10.38
C THR A 23 -5.45 3.99 11.16
N GLU A 24 -5.93 4.60 12.26
CA GLU A 24 -7.11 4.10 12.98
C GLU A 24 -8.35 3.98 12.08
N SER A 25 -8.49 4.89 11.10
CA SER A 25 -9.56 4.82 10.09
C SER A 25 -9.43 3.58 9.19
N ALA A 26 -8.20 3.23 8.80
CA ALA A 26 -7.94 2.02 8.01
C ALA A 26 -8.21 0.74 8.82
N LEU A 27 -7.90 0.76 10.12
CA LEU A 27 -8.24 -0.34 11.04
C LEU A 27 -9.76 -0.49 11.26
N GLY A 28 -10.50 0.62 11.19
CA GLY A 28 -11.96 0.60 11.26
C GLY A 28 -12.65 0.08 10.00
N GLN A 29 -11.94 -0.02 8.87
CA GLN A 29 -12.45 -0.49 7.57
C GLN A 29 -11.39 -1.33 6.83
N PRO A 30 -11.06 -2.52 7.34
CA PRO A 30 -9.95 -3.32 6.82
C PRO A 30 -10.17 -3.76 5.36
N GLU A 31 -11.41 -4.04 4.96
CA GLU A 31 -11.74 -4.47 3.59
C GLU A 31 -11.46 -3.35 2.58
N ALA A 32 -11.82 -2.12 2.91
CA ALA A 32 -11.58 -0.95 2.06
C ALA A 32 -10.08 -0.65 1.94
N PHE A 33 -9.31 -0.87 3.01
CA PHE A 33 -7.86 -0.74 2.99
C PHE A 33 -7.22 -1.81 2.09
N VAL A 34 -7.63 -3.07 2.22
CA VAL A 34 -7.14 -4.17 1.38
C VAL A 34 -7.52 -3.98 -0.09
N ALA A 35 -8.72 -3.48 -0.38
CA ALA A 35 -9.14 -3.18 -1.76
C ALA A 35 -8.24 -2.12 -2.40
N ARG A 36 -7.98 -0.99 -1.72
CA ARG A 36 -7.05 0.04 -2.23
C ARG A 36 -5.63 -0.48 -2.40
N LEU A 37 -5.19 -1.37 -1.51
CA LEU A 37 -3.86 -1.98 -1.62
C LEU A 37 -3.78 -2.84 -2.89
N ARG A 38 -4.81 -3.64 -3.18
CA ARG A 38 -4.89 -4.45 -4.39
C ARG A 38 -4.86 -3.59 -5.65
N ASP A 39 -5.70 -2.55 -5.72
CA ASP A 39 -5.75 -1.65 -6.88
C ASP A 39 -4.38 -1.05 -7.20
N VAL A 40 -3.59 -0.70 -6.17
CA VAL A 40 -2.26 -0.13 -6.36
C VAL A 40 -1.23 -1.18 -6.76
N ILE A 41 -1.33 -2.41 -6.25
CA ILE A 41 -0.47 -3.51 -6.71
C ILE A 41 -0.74 -3.80 -8.19
N GLU A 42 -2.02 -3.96 -8.55
CA GLU A 42 -2.45 -4.23 -9.93
C GLU A 42 -2.02 -3.09 -10.88
N SER A 43 -2.17 -1.82 -10.46
CA SER A 43 -1.69 -0.67 -11.23
C SER A 43 -0.18 -0.65 -11.47
N VAL A 44 0.61 -1.25 -10.58
CA VAL A 44 2.07 -1.35 -10.73
C VAL A 44 2.44 -2.53 -11.64
N GLU A 45 1.74 -3.65 -11.53
CA GLU A 45 1.95 -4.83 -12.39
C GLU A 45 1.54 -4.56 -13.86
N GLU A 46 0.57 -3.68 -14.11
CA GLU A 46 0.16 -3.28 -15.47
C GLU A 46 1.15 -2.32 -16.17
N GLU A 47 2.10 -1.72 -15.45
CA GLU A 47 3.12 -0.82 -16.02
C GLU A 47 4.36 -1.56 -16.59
N GLU A 48 4.38 -2.90 -16.62
CA GLU A 48 5.40 -3.68 -17.34
C GLU A 48 4.98 -4.01 -18.80
N PRO A 49 5.55 -3.35 -19.82
CA PRO A 49 5.46 -3.77 -21.22
C PRO A 49 6.41 -4.93 -21.59
#